data_AF-R9M7X3-F1
#
_entry.id   AF-R9M7X3-F1
#
_cell.length_a   1.000
_cell.length_b   1.000
_cell.length_c   1.000
_cell.angle_alpha   90.00
_cell.angle_beta   90.00
_cell.angle_gamma   90.00
#
_symmetry.space_group_name_H-M   'P 1'
#
loop_
_entity.id
_entity.type
_entity.pdbx_description
1 polymer ?
#
loop_
_entity_poly.entity_id
_entity_poly.type
_entity_poly.pdbx_seq_one_letter_code
_entity_poly.pdbx_strand_id
1 'polypeptide(L)'
;MRRPSRLLEELEDKLAQKCGPWYDRHKKKFSVYIPLGLTAWYFYGMFLNSLKLGTALTFCPPGETPPETIWVLNPFRNLFVLFTPFGLGVTAVIVLLICLITKKGYIWFSGYKYTHDPRGFDILPDATHGSSGFLTKKEMAEFLEIGPAREVKGMMLGKIKTRPDDLDKYAVYAAHRMVPGDNNNLLCIGAPGSGKSRGFIIPFLMGCAQRNGGKDSEGHRESVIVTDPKGELFEKMAPYFKERGFNVKAINFLDMAHSDGWNCLYSLEKETQLVQTVANTIIQNTSGTKEADDFWSRVELNLLMALIHYVCNLKDDQGNLLPIGQRGLGDVYQLLANKSINEINRILAALPPEHPAKGHHGLFLKARENLWGSAWATASPFSRTNWWIASPETMT
;
A
#
# COMPACT_ATOMS: atom_id res chain seq x y z
N MET A 1 -29.65 -15.06 -14.93
CA MET A 1 -30.79 -14.16 -15.19
C MET A 1 -30.28 -12.99 -16.02
N ARG A 2 -30.81 -12.78 -17.23
CA ARG A 2 -30.49 -11.57 -18.02
C ARG A 2 -31.14 -10.38 -17.33
N ARG A 3 -30.33 -9.41 -16.90
CA ARG A 3 -30.79 -8.24 -16.14
C ARG A 3 -31.25 -7.12 -17.09
N PRO A 4 -32.25 -6.29 -16.70
CA PRO A 4 -33.06 -5.54 -17.68
C PRO A 4 -32.48 -4.20 -18.15
N SER A 5 -31.52 -3.58 -17.44
CA SER A 5 -30.80 -2.37 -17.89
C SER A 5 -29.55 -2.07 -17.04
N ARG A 6 -28.55 -1.34 -17.59
CA ARG A 6 -27.30 -0.95 -16.88
C ARG A 6 -27.53 -0.05 -15.66
N LEU A 7 -28.49 0.86 -15.73
CA LEU A 7 -28.79 1.76 -14.60
C LEU A 7 -29.48 1.03 -13.45
N LEU A 8 -30.35 0.06 -13.75
CA LEU A 8 -30.93 -0.82 -12.74
C LEU A 8 -29.86 -1.71 -12.11
N GLU A 9 -28.89 -2.18 -12.91
CA GLU A 9 -27.77 -2.98 -12.42
C GLU A 9 -26.91 -2.22 -11.41
N GLU A 10 -26.52 -0.97 -11.70
CA GLU A 10 -25.78 -0.15 -10.75
C GLU A 10 -26.57 0.13 -9.47
N LEU A 11 -27.88 0.35 -9.57
CA LEU A 11 -28.75 0.56 -8.42
C LEU A 11 -28.91 -0.71 -7.60
N GLU A 12 -29.11 -1.86 -8.24
CA GLU A 12 -29.17 -3.18 -7.59
C GLU A 12 -27.86 -3.50 -6.88
N ASP A 13 -26.71 -3.24 -7.50
CA ASP A 13 -25.40 -3.51 -6.90
C ASP A 13 -25.13 -2.56 -5.72
N LYS A 14 -25.46 -1.26 -5.84
CA LYS A 14 -25.40 -0.31 -4.71
C LYS A 14 -26.32 -0.71 -3.56
N LEU A 15 -27.53 -1.18 -3.87
CA LEU A 15 -28.51 -1.61 -2.88
C LEU A 15 -28.09 -2.93 -2.23
N ALA A 16 -27.55 -3.87 -3.01
CA ALA A 16 -26.96 -5.11 -2.51
C ALA A 16 -25.73 -4.84 -1.63
N GLN A 17 -24.90 -3.87 -1.96
CA GLN A 17 -23.73 -3.51 -1.13
C GLN A 17 -24.14 -2.86 0.19
N LYS A 18 -25.18 -2.02 0.21
CA LYS A 18 -25.68 -1.37 1.43
C LYS A 18 -26.56 -2.28 2.29
N CYS A 19 -27.51 -2.97 1.68
CA CYS A 19 -28.53 -3.77 2.37
C CYS A 19 -28.17 -5.26 2.45
N GLY A 20 -27.33 -5.77 1.56
CA GLY A 20 -26.91 -7.17 1.54
C GLY A 20 -26.20 -7.65 2.81
N PRO A 21 -25.29 -6.88 3.44
CA PRO A 21 -24.71 -7.25 4.72
C PRO A 21 -25.77 -7.40 5.82
N TRP A 22 -26.79 -6.52 5.83
CA TRP A 22 -27.89 -6.62 6.78
C TRP A 22 -28.79 -7.83 6.49
N TYR A 23 -29.15 -8.02 5.21
CA TYR A 23 -29.95 -9.16 4.75
C TYR A 23 -29.29 -10.50 5.11
N ASP A 24 -28.02 -10.69 4.78
CA ASP A 24 -27.31 -11.95 5.02
C ASP A 24 -27.23 -12.29 6.53
N ARG A 25 -27.11 -11.26 7.38
CA ARG A 25 -27.11 -11.44 8.85
C ARG A 25 -28.47 -11.80 9.41
N HIS A 26 -29.54 -11.18 8.90
CA HIS A 26 -30.90 -11.32 9.45
C HIS A 26 -31.73 -12.35 8.69
N LYS A 27 -31.19 -12.95 7.60
CA LYS A 27 -31.89 -13.91 6.73
C LYS A 27 -32.57 -15.03 7.51
N LYS A 28 -31.83 -15.65 8.44
CA LYS A 28 -32.33 -16.75 9.28
C LYS A 28 -33.36 -16.31 10.31
N LYS A 29 -33.33 -15.04 10.71
CA LYS A 29 -34.21 -14.47 11.73
C LYS A 29 -35.45 -13.78 11.13
N PHE A 30 -35.56 -13.62 9.80
CA PHE A 30 -36.75 -13.02 9.17
C PHE A 30 -38.04 -13.76 9.50
N SER A 31 -37.98 -15.09 9.61
CA SER A 31 -39.14 -15.90 10.02
C SER A 31 -39.68 -15.51 11.40
N VAL A 32 -38.87 -14.85 12.24
CA VAL A 32 -39.25 -14.36 13.56
C VAL A 32 -39.51 -12.85 13.53
N TYR A 33 -38.68 -12.07 12.82
CA TYR A 33 -38.84 -10.62 12.75
C TYR A 33 -40.07 -10.16 11.99
N ILE A 34 -40.47 -10.87 10.92
CA ILE A 34 -41.67 -10.52 10.15
C ILE A 34 -42.93 -10.65 11.01
N PRO A 35 -43.23 -11.80 11.66
CA PRO A 35 -44.42 -11.90 12.50
C PRO A 35 -44.35 -10.98 13.72
N LEU A 36 -43.18 -10.81 14.34
CA LEU A 36 -43.00 -9.88 15.47
C LEU A 36 -43.27 -8.43 15.05
N GLY A 37 -42.75 -8.02 13.90
CA GLY A 37 -42.92 -6.69 13.34
C GLY A 37 -44.38 -6.40 12.97
N LEU A 38 -45.08 -7.35 12.34
CA LEU A 38 -46.52 -7.23 12.04
C LEU A 38 -47.36 -7.15 13.31
N THR A 39 -47.02 -7.95 14.33
CA THR A 39 -47.70 -7.93 15.63
C THR A 39 -47.50 -6.58 16.33
N ALA A 40 -46.26 -6.08 16.40
CA ALA A 40 -45.96 -4.76 16.96
C ALA A 40 -46.65 -3.63 16.18
N TRP A 41 -46.67 -3.72 14.85
CA TRP A 41 -47.35 -2.75 13.98
C TRP A 41 -48.85 -2.72 14.23
N TYR A 42 -49.49 -3.88 14.37
CA TYR A 42 -50.91 -3.98 14.70
C TYR A 42 -51.23 -3.33 16.07
N PHE A 43 -50.45 -3.64 17.10
CA PHE A 43 -50.67 -3.05 18.43
C PHE A 43 -50.42 -1.55 18.46
N TYR A 44 -49.45 -1.05 17.69
CA TYR A 44 -49.23 0.39 17.57
C TYR A 44 -50.38 1.09 16.84
N GLY A 45 -50.89 0.47 15.77
CA GLY A 45 -52.11 0.93 15.10
C GLY A 45 -53.34 0.95 16.01
N MET A 46 -53.49 -0.09 16.84
CA MET A 46 -54.55 -0.17 17.84
C MET A 46 -54.47 0.99 18.85
N PHE A 47 -53.25 1.34 19.30
CA PHE A 47 -53.01 2.49 20.17
C PHE A 47 -53.34 3.83 19.51
N LEU A 48 -53.01 4.03 18.23
CA LEU A 48 -53.37 5.25 17.51
C LEU A 48 -54.89 5.37 17.32
N ASN A 49 -55.57 4.27 17.01
CA ASN A 49 -57.03 4.26 16.91
C ASN A 49 -57.71 4.49 18.27
N SER A 50 -57.15 3.98 19.37
CA SER A 50 -57.68 4.24 20.71
C SER A 50 -57.56 5.71 21.10
N LEU A 51 -56.45 6.37 20.74
CA LEU A 51 -56.31 7.81 20.93
C LEU A 51 -57.35 8.60 20.13
N LYS A 52 -57.55 8.24 18.85
CA LYS A 52 -58.52 8.90 17.97
C LYS A 52 -59.96 8.79 18.47
N LEU A 53 -60.38 7.59 18.86
CA LEU A 53 -61.73 7.32 19.35
C LEU A 53 -61.93 7.86 20.77
N GLY A 54 -60.90 7.84 21.61
CA GLY A 54 -60.93 8.44 22.94
C GLY A 54 -61.12 9.97 22.88
N THR A 55 -60.42 10.65 21.96
CA THR A 55 -60.63 12.09 21.75
C THR A 55 -62.04 12.39 21.25
N ALA A 56 -62.58 11.56 20.35
CA ALA A 56 -63.93 11.73 19.83
C ALA A 56 -64.99 11.54 20.93
N LEU A 57 -64.81 10.56 21.82
CA LEU A 57 -65.70 10.31 22.95
C LEU A 57 -65.68 11.44 24.00
N THR A 58 -64.53 12.08 24.20
CA THR A 58 -64.37 13.15 25.20
C THR A 58 -64.88 14.50 24.67
N PHE A 59 -64.76 14.74 23.36
CA PHE A 59 -65.10 16.00 22.71
C PHE A 59 -66.27 15.84 21.71
N CYS A 60 -67.29 15.05 22.04
CA CYS A 60 -68.48 14.88 21.21
C CYS A 60 -69.24 16.22 21.05
N PRO A 61 -69.46 16.71 19.81
CA PRO A 61 -70.37 17.82 19.56
C PRO A 61 -71.81 17.43 19.96
N PRO A 62 -72.64 18.37 20.48
CA PRO A 62 -74.01 18.07 20.86
C PRO A 62 -74.83 17.64 19.62
N GLY A 63 -75.23 16.37 19.58
CA GLY A 63 -76.06 15.80 18.51
C GLY A 63 -75.51 14.53 17.83
N GLU A 64 -74.25 14.15 18.06
CA GLU A 64 -73.68 12.90 17.54
C GLU A 64 -73.65 11.79 18.60
N THR A 65 -73.90 10.55 18.17
CA THR A 65 -73.81 9.38 19.06
C THR A 65 -72.34 9.08 19.38
N PRO A 66 -71.96 9.03 20.66
CA PRO A 66 -70.58 8.72 21.04
C PRO A 66 -70.21 7.28 20.61
N PRO A 67 -68.95 7.03 20.22
CA PRO A 67 -68.50 5.70 19.85
C PRO A 67 -68.58 4.74 21.05
N GLU A 68 -69.18 3.56 20.87
CA GLU A 68 -69.44 2.59 21.95
C GLU A 68 -68.16 1.98 22.56
N THR A 69 -67.06 1.91 21.81
CA THR A 69 -65.81 1.30 22.27
C THR A 69 -64.58 2.05 21.76
N ILE A 70 -63.58 2.21 22.63
CA ILE A 70 -62.30 2.88 22.33
C ILE A 70 -61.33 1.91 21.60
N TRP A 71 -61.55 0.61 21.71
CA TRP A 71 -60.67 -0.43 21.15
C TRP A 71 -61.19 -0.95 19.81
N VAL A 72 -60.37 -0.83 18.76
CA VAL A 72 -60.66 -1.38 17.43
C VAL A 72 -59.85 -2.66 17.25
N LEU A 73 -60.51 -3.82 17.16
CA LEU A 73 -59.88 -5.11 16.91
C LEU A 73 -59.70 -5.42 15.42
N ASN A 74 -60.14 -4.53 14.53
CA ASN A 74 -60.04 -4.75 13.09
C ASN A 74 -58.59 -4.54 12.59
N PRO A 75 -57.94 -5.59 12.03
CA PRO A 75 -56.54 -5.54 11.64
C PRO A 75 -56.27 -4.52 10.53
N PHE A 76 -57.16 -4.39 9.55
CA PHE A 76 -56.97 -3.44 8.44
C PHE A 76 -57.05 -1.99 8.92
N ARG A 77 -58.02 -1.67 9.80
CA ARG A 77 -58.14 -0.32 10.37
C ARG A 77 -56.93 0.05 11.22
N ASN A 78 -56.34 -0.91 11.94
CA ASN A 78 -55.13 -0.69 12.75
C ASN A 78 -53.88 -0.59 11.86
N LEU A 79 -53.78 -1.37 10.79
CA LEU A 79 -52.63 -1.30 9.87
C LEU A 79 -52.55 0.04 9.12
N PHE A 80 -53.70 0.58 8.69
CA PHE A 80 -53.76 1.77 7.84
C PHE A 80 -53.85 3.11 8.61
N VAL A 81 -54.16 3.12 9.91
CA VAL A 81 -54.27 4.37 10.69
C VAL A 81 -52.97 5.19 10.68
N LEU A 82 -51.83 4.52 10.61
CA LEU A 82 -50.50 5.12 10.50
C LEU A 82 -50.33 6.04 9.29
N PHE A 83 -51.03 5.75 8.19
CA PHE A 83 -50.99 6.55 6.98
C PHE A 83 -52.05 7.65 6.94
N THR A 84 -52.86 7.78 8.00
CA THR A 84 -53.82 8.88 8.11
C THR A 84 -53.14 10.14 8.65
N PRO A 85 -53.63 11.34 8.32
CA PRO A 85 -53.06 12.59 8.84
C PRO A 85 -52.99 12.64 10.38
N PHE A 86 -54.00 12.06 11.05
CA PHE A 86 -54.02 11.94 12.52
C PHE A 86 -52.91 11.01 13.03
N GLY A 87 -52.76 9.82 12.44
CA GLY A 87 -51.70 8.88 12.81
C GLY A 87 -50.32 9.47 12.60
N LEU A 88 -50.06 10.07 11.43
CA LEU A 88 -48.80 10.76 11.14
C LEU A 88 -48.54 11.91 12.12
N GLY A 89 -49.55 12.73 12.44
CA GLY A 89 -49.42 13.82 13.41
C GLY A 89 -49.05 13.33 14.81
N VAL A 90 -49.78 12.34 15.34
CA VAL A 90 -49.52 11.77 16.67
C VAL A 90 -48.16 11.08 16.72
N THR A 91 -47.79 10.32 15.68
CA THR A 91 -46.47 9.69 15.59
C THR A 91 -45.34 10.72 15.59
N ALA A 92 -45.49 11.82 14.86
CA ALA A 92 -44.51 12.91 14.83
C ALA A 92 -44.32 13.56 16.21
N VAL A 93 -45.42 13.78 16.95
CA VAL A 93 -45.37 14.31 18.33
C VAL A 93 -44.69 13.32 19.26
N ILE A 94 -45.00 12.02 19.18
CA ILE A 94 -44.35 10.98 19.99
C ILE A 94 -42.84 10.94 19.70
N VAL A 95 -42.44 10.97 18.42
CA VAL A 95 -41.03 11.00 18.03
C VAL A 95 -40.35 12.26 18.55
N LEU A 96 -41.02 13.42 18.48
CA LEU A 96 -40.50 14.68 19.01
C LEU A 96 -40.32 14.62 20.53
N LEU A 97 -41.28 14.08 21.28
CA LEU A 97 -41.17 13.90 22.73
C LEU A 97 -40.03 12.95 23.10
N ILE A 98 -39.88 11.83 22.39
CA ILE A 98 -38.74 10.92 22.58
C ILE A 98 -37.42 11.64 22.27
N CYS A 99 -37.39 12.46 21.23
CA CYS A 99 -36.23 13.27 20.86
C CYS A 99 -35.86 14.27 21.97
N LEU A 100 -36.85 14.95 22.58
CA LEU A 100 -36.62 15.90 23.67
C LEU A 100 -36.19 15.21 24.98
N ILE A 101 -36.79 14.07 25.31
CA ILE A 101 -36.51 13.33 26.56
C ILE A 101 -35.15 12.62 26.48
N THR A 102 -34.79 12.10 25.31
CA THR A 102 -33.50 11.43 25.14
C THR A 102 -32.40 12.46 24.88
N LYS A 103 -31.30 12.42 25.64
CA LYS A 103 -30.09 13.23 25.37
C LYS A 103 -29.60 13.10 23.92
N LYS A 104 -29.98 12.01 23.22
CA LYS A 104 -29.69 11.76 21.81
C LYS A 104 -30.33 12.77 20.86
N GLY A 105 -31.54 13.25 21.14
CA GLY A 105 -32.17 14.26 20.29
C GLY A 105 -31.50 15.63 20.41
N TYR A 106 -31.10 16.00 21.62
CA TYR A 106 -30.29 17.21 21.85
C TYR A 106 -28.96 17.16 21.08
N ILE A 107 -28.24 16.03 21.12
CA ILE A 107 -26.99 15.82 20.36
C ILE A 107 -27.24 15.88 18.84
N TRP A 108 -28.38 15.39 18.36
CA TRP A 108 -28.74 15.43 16.95
C TRP A 108 -29.01 16.85 16.44
N PHE A 109 -29.68 17.68 17.26
CA PHE A 109 -29.97 19.09 16.94
C PHE A 109 -28.82 20.06 17.22
N SER A 110 -27.98 19.81 18.24
CA SER A 110 -26.91 20.74 18.64
C SER A 110 -25.69 20.73 17.71
N GLY A 111 -25.56 19.72 16.84
CA GLY A 111 -24.39 19.53 15.99
C GLY A 111 -23.12 19.09 16.72
N TYR A 112 -23.17 19.00 18.07
CA TYR A 112 -22.04 18.60 18.90
C TYR A 112 -21.92 17.08 18.95
N LYS A 113 -21.09 16.52 18.06
CA LYS A 113 -20.86 15.07 17.96
C LYS A 113 -19.56 14.70 18.67
N TYR A 114 -19.68 14.23 19.92
CA TYR A 114 -18.58 13.52 20.57
C TYR A 114 -18.67 12.03 20.21
N THR A 115 -17.52 11.36 20.09
CA THR A 115 -17.48 9.92 19.83
C THR A 115 -17.04 9.17 21.09
N HIS A 116 -17.90 8.26 21.56
CA HIS A 116 -17.61 7.46 22.75
C HIS A 116 -16.71 6.28 22.37
N ASP A 117 -15.52 6.20 22.97
CA ASP A 117 -14.60 5.08 22.79
C ASP A 117 -15.01 3.91 23.70
N PRO A 118 -14.97 2.65 23.22
CA PRO A 118 -15.23 1.46 24.03
C PRO A 118 -14.40 1.35 25.33
N ARG A 119 -13.28 2.07 25.42
CA ARG A 119 -12.41 2.16 26.59
C ARG A 119 -12.95 3.12 27.67
N GLY A 120 -14.08 3.80 27.44
CA GLY A 120 -14.81 4.57 28.44
C GLY A 120 -14.49 6.07 28.49
N PHE A 121 -13.96 6.64 27.42
CA PHE A 121 -13.71 8.09 27.30
C PHE A 121 -14.38 8.68 26.05
N ASP A 122 -14.70 9.98 26.11
CA ASP A 122 -15.31 10.73 25.01
C ASP A 122 -14.25 11.49 24.22
N ILE A 123 -14.22 11.28 22.91
CA ILE A 123 -13.39 12.04 21.98
C ILE A 123 -14.19 13.27 21.55
N LEU A 124 -13.70 14.42 21.98
CA LEU A 124 -14.27 15.74 21.69
C LEU A 124 -13.91 16.15 20.25
N PRO A 125 -14.80 16.88 19.56
CA PRO A 125 -14.50 17.42 18.23
C PRO A 125 -13.45 18.53 18.26
N ASP A 126 -13.35 19.26 19.38
CA ASP A 126 -12.24 20.17 19.61
C ASP A 126 -10.98 19.34 19.85
N ALA A 127 -9.98 19.52 18.99
CA ALA A 127 -8.70 18.80 19.02
C ALA A 127 -7.82 19.15 20.23
N THR A 128 -8.41 19.53 21.36
CA THR A 128 -7.77 20.00 22.60
C THR A 128 -6.80 18.98 23.19
N HIS A 129 -7.00 17.70 22.91
CA HIS A 129 -6.14 16.60 23.36
C HIS A 129 -5.49 15.81 22.20
N GLY A 130 -5.45 16.41 21.00
CA GLY A 130 -4.94 15.81 19.77
C GLY A 130 -6.06 15.35 18.83
N SER A 131 -5.84 15.54 17.53
CA SER A 131 -6.77 15.14 16.45
C SER A 131 -6.52 13.70 15.95
N SER A 132 -5.63 12.96 16.60
CA SER A 132 -5.23 11.61 16.20
C SER A 132 -6.38 10.61 16.39
N GLY A 133 -7.04 10.26 15.29
CA GLY A 133 -8.15 9.30 15.27
C GLY A 133 -8.00 8.25 14.17
N PHE A 134 -8.84 7.22 14.23
CA PHE A 134 -9.02 6.33 13.09
C PHE A 134 -9.75 7.08 11.99
N LEU A 135 -9.19 7.04 10.78
CA LEU A 135 -9.78 7.70 9.62
C LEU A 135 -11.17 7.14 9.31
N THR A 136 -12.09 8.04 9.03
CA THR A 136 -13.41 7.69 8.50
C THR A 136 -13.31 7.37 7.01
N LYS A 137 -14.30 6.62 6.48
CA LYS A 137 -14.36 6.32 5.03
C LYS A 137 -14.36 7.58 4.14
N LYS A 138 -14.87 8.71 4.66
CA LYS A 138 -14.89 9.98 3.93
C LYS A 138 -13.49 10.61 3.88
N GLU A 139 -12.82 10.72 5.01
CA GLU A 139 -11.44 11.24 5.08
C GLU A 139 -10.48 10.37 4.29
N MET A 140 -10.60 9.04 4.38
CA MET A 140 -9.77 8.15 3.56
C MET A 140 -9.98 8.39 2.07
N ALA A 141 -11.19 8.73 1.61
CA ALA A 141 -11.47 8.96 0.20
C ALA A 141 -10.82 10.23 -0.35
N GLU A 142 -10.42 11.17 0.51
CA GLU A 142 -9.78 12.42 0.09
C GLU A 142 -8.38 12.17 -0.48
N PHE A 143 -7.63 11.23 0.08
CA PHE A 143 -6.24 10.95 -0.31
C PHE A 143 -5.96 9.50 -0.74
N LEU A 144 -6.81 8.54 -0.39
CA LEU A 144 -6.71 7.15 -0.88
C LEU A 144 -7.69 6.90 -2.02
N GLU A 145 -7.42 5.82 -2.76
CA GLU A 145 -8.35 5.21 -3.68
C GLU A 145 -9.18 4.16 -2.93
N ILE A 146 -10.50 4.29 -2.96
CA ILE A 146 -11.42 3.43 -2.22
C ILE A 146 -12.41 2.81 -3.21
N GLY A 147 -12.46 1.49 -3.24
CA GLY A 147 -13.36 0.79 -4.16
C GLY A 147 -13.38 -0.73 -3.96
N PRO A 148 -14.15 -1.45 -4.77
CA PRO A 148 -14.01 -2.90 -4.87
C PRO A 148 -12.63 -3.25 -5.45
N ALA A 149 -12.13 -4.44 -5.13
CA ALA A 149 -10.78 -4.88 -5.54
C ALA A 149 -10.52 -4.84 -7.06
N ARG A 150 -11.57 -4.81 -7.89
CA ARG A 150 -11.45 -4.74 -9.36
C ARG A 150 -11.29 -3.31 -9.90
N GLU A 151 -11.78 -2.32 -9.16
CA GLU A 151 -11.73 -0.91 -9.59
C GLU A 151 -10.47 -0.23 -9.08
N VAL A 152 -9.98 -0.67 -7.92
CA VAL A 152 -8.82 -0.07 -7.26
C VAL A 152 -7.54 -0.43 -8.01
N LYS A 153 -6.84 0.57 -8.55
CA LYS A 153 -5.62 0.40 -9.35
C LYS A 153 -4.33 0.65 -8.56
N GLY A 154 -4.39 1.44 -7.50
CA GLY A 154 -3.24 1.83 -6.70
C GLY A 154 -2.57 0.70 -5.90
N MET A 155 -1.64 1.07 -5.02
CA MET A 155 -1.02 0.13 -4.09
C MET A 155 -1.99 -0.23 -2.97
N MET A 156 -2.52 -1.46 -3.00
CA MET A 156 -3.47 -1.94 -1.99
C MET A 156 -2.84 -1.94 -0.59
N LEU A 157 -3.42 -1.16 0.32
CA LEU A 157 -2.99 -1.05 1.71
C LEU A 157 -3.73 -2.05 2.60
N GLY A 158 -5.01 -2.28 2.31
CA GLY A 158 -5.81 -3.21 3.09
C GLY A 158 -7.28 -3.25 2.71
N LYS A 159 -7.99 -4.10 3.47
CA LYS A 159 -9.41 -4.36 3.32
C LYS A 159 -10.16 -3.76 4.52
N ILE A 160 -11.16 -2.94 4.23
CA ILE A 160 -12.02 -2.29 5.21
C ILE A 160 -13.38 -2.99 5.17
N LYS A 161 -13.79 -3.50 6.32
CA LYS A 161 -15.15 -4.00 6.53
C LYS A 161 -15.93 -3.04 7.42
N THR A 162 -17.23 -2.93 7.19
CA THR A 162 -18.11 -2.15 8.07
C THR A 162 -18.25 -2.83 9.43
N ARG A 163 -18.29 -4.16 9.46
CA ARG A 163 -18.12 -4.96 10.68
C ARG A 163 -17.18 -6.16 10.45
N PRO A 164 -16.48 -6.63 11.49
CA PRO A 164 -15.54 -7.75 11.38
C PRO A 164 -16.16 -9.01 10.75
N ASP A 165 -17.40 -9.34 11.15
CA ASP A 165 -18.12 -10.55 10.73
C ASP A 165 -18.78 -10.46 9.35
N ASP A 166 -18.77 -9.28 8.72
CA ASP A 166 -19.36 -9.13 7.39
C ASP A 166 -18.56 -9.94 6.36
N LEU A 167 -19.27 -10.53 5.39
CA LEU A 167 -18.65 -11.31 4.32
C LEU A 167 -17.72 -10.43 3.47
N ASP A 168 -16.61 -11.03 3.02
CA ASP A 168 -15.57 -10.33 2.25
C ASP A 168 -16.06 -9.72 0.94
N LYS A 169 -17.14 -10.25 0.34
CA LYS A 169 -17.77 -9.70 -0.86
C LYS A 169 -18.28 -8.25 -0.70
N TYR A 170 -18.52 -7.82 0.54
CA TYR A 170 -18.96 -6.45 0.84
C TYR A 170 -17.84 -5.54 1.33
N ALA A 171 -16.61 -6.08 1.40
CA ALA A 171 -15.48 -5.31 1.85
C ALA A 171 -15.04 -4.31 0.79
N VAL A 172 -14.54 -3.19 1.27
CA VAL A 172 -14.01 -2.12 0.43
C VAL A 172 -12.50 -2.12 0.59
N TYR A 173 -11.77 -1.96 -0.50
CA TYR A 173 -10.32 -1.93 -0.50
C TYR A 173 -9.85 -0.50 -0.53
N ALA A 174 -8.83 -0.21 0.28
CA ALA A 174 -8.13 1.06 0.27
C ALA A 174 -6.76 0.87 -0.37
N ALA A 175 -6.41 1.75 -1.30
CA ALA A 175 -5.11 1.78 -1.94
C ALA A 175 -4.51 3.19 -1.95
N HIS A 176 -3.19 3.24 -1.91
CA HIS A 176 -2.43 4.45 -2.20
C HIS A 176 -2.48 4.73 -3.71
N ARG A 177 -2.73 5.99 -4.11
CA ARG A 177 -2.94 6.37 -5.51
C ARG A 177 -1.70 6.20 -6.40
N MET A 178 -0.51 6.15 -5.82
CA MET A 178 0.77 6.01 -6.53
C MET A 178 0.98 7.10 -7.59
N VAL A 179 0.69 8.35 -7.24
CA VAL A 179 0.85 9.49 -8.17
C VAL A 179 2.35 9.80 -8.33
N PRO A 180 2.87 9.91 -9.56
CA PRO A 180 4.26 10.32 -9.79
C PRO A 180 4.54 11.71 -9.22
N GLY A 181 5.65 11.87 -8.52
CA GLY A 181 6.03 13.13 -7.87
C GLY A 181 5.61 13.25 -6.41
N ASP A 182 4.64 12.44 -5.96
CA ASP A 182 4.28 12.34 -4.54
C ASP A 182 5.22 11.39 -3.78
N ASN A 183 5.20 11.50 -2.44
CA ASN A 183 5.92 10.56 -1.59
C ASN A 183 5.22 9.20 -1.58
N ASN A 184 5.72 8.27 -2.41
CA ASN A 184 5.21 6.91 -2.51
C ASN A 184 5.96 5.90 -1.62
N ASN A 185 6.80 6.38 -0.69
CA ASN A 185 7.56 5.51 0.19
C ASN A 185 6.65 4.90 1.28
N LEU A 186 6.84 3.61 1.55
CA LEU A 186 6.07 2.89 2.58
C LEU A 186 6.98 2.08 3.48
N LEU A 187 6.71 2.14 4.79
CA LEU A 187 7.33 1.29 5.79
C LEU A 187 6.33 0.23 6.27
N CYS A 188 6.60 -1.05 5.95
CA CYS A 188 5.79 -2.19 6.40
C CYS A 188 6.48 -2.90 7.57
N ILE A 189 5.91 -2.80 8.77
CA ILE A 189 6.44 -3.43 10.00
C ILE A 189 5.57 -4.62 10.39
N GLY A 190 6.20 -5.75 10.72
CA GLY A 190 5.49 -6.91 11.25
C GLY A 190 6.43 -8.02 11.69
N ALA A 191 6.01 -8.81 12.67
CA ALA A 191 6.77 -9.97 13.15
C ALA A 191 7.00 -11.02 12.03
N PRO A 192 8.00 -11.91 12.16
CA PRO A 192 8.07 -13.12 11.32
C PRO A 192 6.73 -13.88 11.34
N GLY A 193 6.29 -14.42 10.20
CA GLY A 193 5.01 -15.13 10.10
C GLY A 193 3.74 -14.27 10.06
N SER A 194 3.83 -12.94 10.23
CA SER A 194 2.68 -12.01 10.13
C SER A 194 2.06 -11.87 8.73
N GLY A 195 2.62 -12.56 7.74
CA GLY A 195 2.10 -12.55 6.37
C GLY A 195 2.52 -11.36 5.51
N LYS A 196 3.55 -10.59 5.87
CA LYS A 196 4.06 -9.44 5.08
C LYS A 196 4.18 -9.75 3.58
N SER A 197 4.82 -10.86 3.23
CA SER A 197 5.03 -11.24 1.83
C SER A 197 3.72 -11.58 1.11
N ARG A 198 2.85 -12.38 1.74
CA ARG A 198 1.59 -12.85 1.13
C ARG A 198 0.49 -11.78 1.11
N GLY A 199 0.38 -11.00 2.19
CA GLY A 199 -0.69 -10.04 2.40
C GLY A 199 -0.42 -8.66 1.81
N PHE A 200 0.85 -8.31 1.61
CA PHE A 200 1.23 -6.98 1.13
C PHE A 200 2.12 -7.01 -0.11
N ILE A 201 3.30 -7.64 -0.04
CA ILE A 201 4.30 -7.61 -1.14
C ILE A 201 3.77 -8.25 -2.43
N ILE A 202 3.24 -9.48 -2.37
CA ILE A 202 2.72 -10.18 -3.56
C ILE A 202 1.58 -9.40 -4.22
N PRO A 203 0.52 -8.96 -3.50
CA PRO A 203 -0.52 -8.11 -4.07
C PRO A 203 0.02 -6.81 -4.70
N PHE A 204 1.01 -6.18 -4.06
CA PHE A 204 1.65 -4.98 -4.60
C PHE A 204 2.34 -5.25 -5.95
N LEU A 205 3.16 -6.30 -6.02
CA LEU A 205 3.83 -6.74 -7.25
C LEU A 205 2.83 -7.10 -8.35
N MET A 206 1.74 -7.79 -8.00
CA MET A 206 0.67 -8.11 -8.94
C MET A 206 0.02 -6.84 -9.51
N GLY A 207 -0.24 -5.85 -8.66
CA GLY A 207 -0.78 -4.56 -9.06
C GLY A 207 0.15 -3.82 -10.02
N CYS A 208 1.46 -3.79 -9.75
CA CYS A 208 2.45 -3.20 -10.66
C CYS A 208 2.38 -3.81 -12.06
N ALA A 209 2.37 -5.14 -12.15
CA ALA A 209 2.31 -5.80 -13.43
C ALA A 209 0.98 -5.53 -14.17
N GLN A 210 -0.15 -5.53 -13.44
CA GLN A 210 -1.47 -5.23 -14.01
C GLN A 210 -1.57 -3.82 -14.59
N ARG A 211 -1.00 -2.81 -13.92
CA ARG A 211 -1.01 -1.42 -14.40
C ARG A 211 -0.25 -1.24 -15.72
N ASN A 212 0.77 -2.05 -15.96
CA ASN A 212 1.56 -2.00 -17.20
C ASN A 212 0.96 -2.78 -18.38
N GLY A 213 0.09 -3.76 -18.13
CA GLY A 213 -0.43 -4.69 -19.15
C GLY A 213 -1.75 -4.30 -19.80
N GLY A 214 -2.34 -3.14 -19.48
CA GLY A 214 -3.63 -2.70 -20.01
C GLY A 214 -3.53 -2.02 -21.38
N LYS A 215 -4.46 -2.31 -22.30
CA LYS A 215 -4.65 -1.54 -23.55
C LYS A 215 -5.05 -0.07 -23.28
N ASP A 216 -5.60 0.20 -22.09
CA ASP A 216 -6.01 1.52 -21.62
C ASP A 216 -4.93 2.20 -20.74
N SER A 217 -3.70 1.69 -20.75
CA SER A 217 -2.58 2.26 -20.00
C SER A 217 -2.07 3.54 -20.68
N GLU A 218 -2.86 4.62 -20.60
CA GLU A 218 -2.35 6.00 -20.68
C GLU A 218 -1.49 6.36 -19.45
N GLY A 219 -1.40 5.45 -18.47
CA GLY A 219 -0.55 5.56 -17.28
C GLY A 219 0.92 5.21 -17.53
N HIS A 220 1.76 5.73 -16.64
CA HIS A 220 3.20 5.49 -16.63
C HIS A 220 3.53 4.01 -16.45
N ARG A 221 4.52 3.51 -17.22
CA ARG A 221 5.01 2.15 -17.06
C ARG A 221 5.94 2.05 -15.86
N GLU A 222 5.69 1.08 -15.00
CA GLU A 222 6.46 0.84 -13.78
C GLU A 222 7.54 -0.24 -14.00
N SER A 223 8.75 -0.02 -13.48
CA SER A 223 9.77 -1.07 -13.36
C SER A 223 9.86 -1.51 -11.90
N VAL A 224 10.17 -2.78 -11.67
CA VAL A 224 10.22 -3.37 -10.33
C VAL A 224 11.60 -3.94 -10.06
N ILE A 225 12.18 -3.58 -8.92
CA ILE A 225 13.41 -4.17 -8.38
C ILE A 225 13.06 -4.77 -7.02
N VAL A 226 13.34 -6.07 -6.82
CA VAL A 226 13.02 -6.79 -5.60
C VAL A 226 14.26 -7.44 -5.04
N THR A 227 14.53 -7.20 -3.76
CA THR A 227 15.51 -7.95 -3.00
C THR A 227 14.82 -9.21 -2.46
N ASP A 228 15.29 -10.39 -2.87
CA ASP A 228 14.66 -11.66 -2.54
C ASP A 228 15.69 -12.64 -1.94
N PRO A 229 15.97 -12.54 -0.63
CA PRO A 229 16.96 -13.38 0.03
C PRO A 229 16.68 -14.88 -0.06
N LYS A 230 15.43 -15.28 -0.32
CA LYS A 230 15.01 -16.69 -0.35
C LYS A 230 14.72 -17.22 -1.76
N GLY A 231 14.62 -16.36 -2.77
CA GLY A 231 14.22 -16.74 -4.13
C GLY A 231 12.72 -17.05 -4.31
N GLU A 232 11.94 -17.11 -3.22
CA GLU A 232 10.52 -17.48 -3.27
C GLU A 232 9.65 -16.49 -4.05
N LEU A 233 9.99 -15.19 -4.02
CA LEU A 233 9.23 -14.18 -4.76
C LEU A 233 9.52 -14.30 -6.26
N PHE A 234 10.78 -14.52 -6.63
CA PHE A 234 11.14 -14.74 -8.03
C PHE A 234 10.40 -15.94 -8.62
N GLU A 235 10.45 -17.10 -7.96
CA GLU A 235 9.78 -18.33 -8.42
C GLU A 235 8.27 -18.13 -8.62
N LYS A 236 7.61 -17.41 -7.71
CA LYS A 236 6.16 -17.17 -7.75
C LYS A 236 5.77 -16.10 -8.77
N MET A 237 6.55 -15.03 -8.89
CA MET A 237 6.15 -13.83 -9.61
C MET A 237 6.76 -13.73 -11.01
N ALA A 238 7.92 -14.31 -11.27
CA ALA A 238 8.56 -14.22 -12.58
C ALA A 238 7.66 -14.69 -13.74
N PRO A 239 6.93 -15.82 -13.65
CA PRO A 239 6.00 -16.23 -14.71
C PRO A 239 4.89 -15.18 -14.95
N TYR A 240 4.33 -14.64 -13.87
CA TYR A 240 3.24 -13.66 -13.90
C TYR A 240 3.65 -12.33 -14.55
N PHE A 241 4.91 -11.90 -14.34
CA PHE A 241 5.48 -10.73 -14.99
C PHE A 241 5.79 -11.00 -16.47
N LYS A 242 6.36 -12.16 -16.81
CA LYS A 242 6.62 -12.57 -18.20
C LYS A 242 5.33 -12.62 -19.03
N GLU A 243 4.25 -13.19 -18.47
CA GLU A 243 2.93 -13.22 -19.10
C GLU A 243 2.37 -11.81 -19.43
N ARG A 244 2.85 -10.77 -18.74
CA ARG A 244 2.44 -9.37 -18.97
C ARG A 244 3.42 -8.56 -19.81
N GLY A 245 4.37 -9.22 -20.48
CA GLY A 245 5.33 -8.57 -21.38
C GLY A 245 6.44 -7.80 -20.64
N PHE A 246 6.79 -8.23 -19.42
CA PHE A 246 7.99 -7.74 -18.75
C PHE A 246 9.19 -8.61 -19.11
N ASN A 247 10.32 -7.95 -19.33
CA ASN A 247 11.63 -8.57 -19.32
C ASN A 247 12.05 -8.79 -17.86
N VAL A 248 12.11 -10.05 -17.43
CA VAL A 248 12.43 -10.44 -16.06
C VAL A 248 13.87 -10.98 -16.00
N LYS A 249 14.68 -10.40 -15.12
CA LYS A 249 16.09 -10.71 -14.89
C LYS A 249 16.36 -11.04 -13.43
N ALA A 250 17.16 -12.06 -13.17
CA ALA A 250 17.56 -12.48 -11.83
C ALA A 250 19.07 -12.28 -11.63
N ILE A 251 19.44 -11.60 -10.55
CA ILE A 251 20.83 -11.49 -10.09
C ILE A 251 20.97 -12.38 -8.85
N ASN A 252 21.40 -13.61 -9.09
CA ASN A 252 21.71 -14.58 -8.05
C ASN A 252 23.21 -14.53 -7.76
N PHE A 253 23.56 -14.25 -6.50
CA PHE A 253 24.95 -14.22 -6.04
C PHE A 253 25.37 -15.53 -5.34
N LEU A 254 24.42 -16.40 -5.01
CA LEU A 254 24.71 -17.71 -4.42
C LEU A 254 25.04 -18.74 -5.50
N ASP A 255 24.26 -18.73 -6.58
CA ASP A 255 24.46 -19.61 -7.72
C ASP A 255 24.57 -18.78 -9.00
N MET A 256 25.81 -18.55 -9.40
CA MET A 256 26.15 -17.75 -10.57
C MET A 256 25.70 -18.40 -11.88
N ALA A 257 25.53 -19.72 -11.94
CA ALA A 257 25.07 -20.41 -13.15
C ALA A 257 23.60 -20.11 -13.47
N HIS A 258 22.82 -19.76 -12.45
CA HIS A 258 21.41 -19.40 -12.56
C HIS A 258 21.18 -17.88 -12.38
N SER A 259 22.20 -17.08 -12.68
CA SER A 259 22.18 -15.62 -12.62
C SER A 259 22.27 -15.04 -14.03
N ASP A 260 21.49 -14.00 -14.35
CA ASP A 260 21.66 -13.22 -15.58
C ASP A 260 23.00 -12.44 -15.58
N GLY A 261 23.63 -12.30 -14.42
CA GLY A 261 24.87 -11.55 -14.24
C GLY A 261 24.66 -10.04 -14.35
N TRP A 262 25.52 -9.29 -13.68
CA TRP A 262 25.51 -7.83 -13.78
C TRP A 262 26.91 -7.27 -13.63
N ASN A 263 27.34 -6.46 -14.60
CA ASN A 263 28.56 -5.67 -14.49
C ASN A 263 28.21 -4.22 -14.15
N CYS A 264 28.43 -3.82 -12.91
CA CYS A 264 28.18 -2.44 -12.46
C CYS A 264 29.14 -1.41 -13.08
N LEU A 265 30.19 -1.85 -13.77
CA LEU A 265 31.10 -0.98 -14.50
C LEU A 265 30.60 -0.64 -15.93
N TYR A 266 29.55 -1.31 -16.41
CA TYR A 266 29.02 -1.15 -17.78
C TYR A 266 28.69 0.31 -18.14
N SER A 267 28.09 1.07 -17.22
CA SER A 267 27.69 2.46 -17.48
C SER A 267 28.82 3.47 -17.33
N LEU A 268 29.98 3.06 -16.77
CA LEU A 268 31.05 3.97 -16.38
C LEU A 268 31.88 4.50 -17.56
N GLU A 269 31.73 3.90 -18.74
CA GLU A 269 32.32 4.42 -19.99
C GLU A 269 31.74 5.78 -20.38
N LYS A 270 30.42 5.95 -20.19
CA LYS A 270 29.69 7.17 -20.54
C LYS A 270 29.66 8.16 -19.39
N GLU A 271 29.57 7.64 -18.16
CA GLU A 271 29.40 8.44 -16.95
C GLU A 271 30.55 8.18 -15.98
N THR A 272 31.72 8.74 -16.26
CA THR A 272 32.94 8.55 -15.45
C THR A 272 32.78 9.01 -14.00
N GLN A 273 31.87 9.94 -13.73
CA GLN A 273 31.55 10.42 -12.37
C GLN A 273 30.91 9.33 -11.48
N LEU A 274 30.26 8.33 -12.08
CA LEU A 274 29.67 7.22 -11.33
C LEU A 274 30.72 6.30 -10.70
N VAL A 275 31.99 6.34 -11.15
CA VAL A 275 33.08 5.55 -10.55
C VAL A 275 33.22 5.86 -9.06
N GLN A 276 33.11 7.14 -8.69
CA GLN A 276 33.16 7.56 -7.30
C GLN A 276 31.97 7.02 -6.51
N THR A 277 30.76 7.09 -7.07
CA THR A 277 29.55 6.53 -6.44
C THR A 277 29.68 5.04 -6.22
N VAL A 278 30.14 4.28 -7.23
CA VAL A 278 30.35 2.83 -7.12
C VAL A 278 31.39 2.51 -6.05
N ALA A 279 32.55 3.16 -6.07
CA ALA A 279 33.61 2.91 -5.12
C ALA A 279 33.20 3.29 -3.68
N ASN A 280 32.56 4.44 -3.48
CA ASN A 280 32.00 4.84 -2.18
C ASN A 280 30.96 3.84 -1.69
N THR A 281 30.04 3.41 -2.57
CA THR A 281 29.00 2.43 -2.20
C THR A 281 29.63 1.11 -1.74
N ILE A 282 30.69 0.65 -2.39
CA ILE A 282 31.40 -0.57 -1.98
C ILE A 282 32.00 -0.38 -0.59
N ILE A 283 32.84 0.63 -0.40
CA ILE A 283 33.54 0.89 0.87
C ILE A 283 32.55 1.09 2.02
N GLN A 284 31.51 1.89 1.84
CA GLN A 284 30.51 2.15 2.89
C GLN A 284 29.74 0.91 3.33
N ASN A 285 29.50 -0.05 2.42
CA ASN A 285 28.80 -1.29 2.75
C ASN A 285 29.72 -2.37 3.35
N THR A 286 31.05 -2.23 3.21
CA THR A 286 32.03 -3.17 3.77
C THR A 286 32.65 -2.69 5.08
N SER A 287 32.67 -1.38 5.34
CA SER A 287 33.24 -0.79 6.56
C SER A 287 32.24 -0.75 7.71
N GLY A 288 32.71 -0.87 8.95
CA GLY A 288 31.87 -0.65 10.13
C GLY A 288 31.37 0.79 10.22
N THR A 289 30.24 1.03 10.91
CA THR A 289 29.61 2.36 11.05
C THR A 289 30.50 3.44 11.68
N LYS A 290 31.61 3.06 12.31
CA LYS A 290 32.63 3.98 12.86
C LYS A 290 33.87 4.16 11.96
N GLU A 291 34.09 3.27 11.00
CA GLU A 291 35.29 3.23 10.16
C GLU A 291 35.07 3.91 8.79
N ALA A 292 33.82 4.01 8.33
CA ALA A 292 33.48 4.59 7.03
C ALA A 292 33.90 6.08 6.88
N ASP A 293 33.94 6.83 7.99
CA ASP A 293 34.39 8.24 8.02
C ASP A 293 35.88 8.41 8.34
N ASP A 294 36.60 7.32 8.60
CA ASP A 294 38.00 7.37 8.98
C ASP A 294 38.91 7.68 7.78
N PHE A 295 40.06 8.29 8.04
CA PHE A 295 41.02 8.68 7.00
C PHE A 295 41.46 7.48 6.13
N TRP A 296 41.50 6.27 6.70
CA TRP A 296 41.84 5.02 6.01
C TRP A 296 40.86 4.69 4.88
N SER A 297 39.56 4.91 5.09
CA SER A 297 38.53 4.74 4.06
C SER A 297 38.77 5.64 2.84
N ARG A 298 39.44 6.79 3.02
CA ARG A 298 39.81 7.69 1.91
C ARG A 298 41.00 7.17 1.11
N VAL A 299 41.95 6.48 1.74
CA VAL A 299 43.10 5.87 1.05
C VAL A 299 42.64 4.68 0.23
N GLU A 300 41.83 3.81 0.85
CA GLU A 300 41.15 2.66 0.23
C GLU A 300 40.33 3.10 -0.99
N LEU A 301 39.51 4.12 -0.81
CA LEU A 301 38.67 4.67 -1.87
C LEU A 301 39.50 5.14 -3.07
N ASN A 302 40.59 5.87 -2.84
CA ASN A 302 41.43 6.36 -3.94
C ASN A 302 42.14 5.23 -4.68
N LEU A 303 42.60 4.20 -3.98
CA LEU A 303 43.16 3.00 -4.62
C LEU A 303 42.11 2.29 -5.46
N LEU A 304 40.92 2.05 -4.90
CA LEU A 304 39.83 1.36 -5.59
C LEU A 304 39.36 2.14 -6.83
N MET A 305 39.19 3.46 -6.72
CA MET A 305 38.84 4.30 -7.87
C MET A 305 39.93 4.28 -8.95
N ALA A 306 41.22 4.32 -8.57
CA ALA A 306 42.31 4.22 -9.53
C ALA A 306 42.27 2.88 -10.28
N LEU A 307 42.01 1.77 -9.57
CA LEU A 307 41.90 0.44 -10.17
C LEU A 307 40.65 0.29 -11.06
N ILE A 308 39.50 0.84 -10.65
CA ILE A 308 38.29 0.85 -11.48
C ILE A 308 38.55 1.65 -12.76
N HIS A 309 39.15 2.84 -12.66
CA HIS A 309 39.50 3.62 -13.84
C HIS A 309 40.51 2.90 -14.73
N TYR A 310 41.47 2.18 -14.17
CA TYR A 310 42.39 1.34 -14.93
C TYR A 310 41.66 0.24 -15.69
N VAL A 311 40.82 -0.56 -15.01
CA VAL A 311 40.07 -1.66 -15.63
C VAL A 311 39.10 -1.17 -16.70
N CYS A 312 38.35 -0.09 -16.44
CA CYS A 312 37.42 0.49 -17.41
C CYS A 312 38.12 0.96 -18.71
N ASN A 313 39.41 1.31 -18.65
CA ASN A 313 40.19 1.81 -19.77
C ASN A 313 41.22 0.80 -20.31
N LEU A 314 41.09 -0.49 -19.97
CA LEU A 314 41.93 -1.53 -20.56
C LEU A 314 41.72 -1.58 -22.07
N LYS A 315 42.83 -1.64 -22.79
CA LYS A 315 42.89 -1.66 -24.24
C LYS A 315 43.62 -2.89 -24.74
N ASP A 316 43.29 -3.35 -25.93
CA ASP A 316 44.02 -4.38 -26.65
C ASP A 316 45.36 -3.85 -27.21
N ASP A 317 46.14 -4.74 -27.81
CA ASP A 317 47.42 -4.41 -28.46
C ASP A 317 47.26 -3.41 -29.63
N GLN A 318 46.05 -3.24 -30.15
CA GLN A 318 45.71 -2.31 -31.23
C GLN A 318 45.24 -0.94 -30.70
N GLY A 319 45.13 -0.78 -29.38
CA GLY A 319 44.70 0.45 -28.72
C GLY A 319 43.18 0.64 -28.62
N ASN A 320 42.38 -0.37 -28.97
CA ASN A 320 40.93 -0.36 -28.82
C ASN A 320 40.52 -0.77 -27.41
N LEU A 321 39.43 -0.21 -26.88
CA LEU A 321 38.88 -0.62 -25.58
C LEU A 321 38.46 -2.08 -25.61
N LEU A 322 38.84 -2.84 -24.58
CA LEU A 322 38.44 -4.25 -24.45
C LEU A 322 36.91 -4.38 -24.36
N PRO A 323 36.33 -5.56 -24.70
CA PRO A 323 34.92 -5.82 -24.46
C PRO A 323 34.55 -5.69 -22.98
N ILE A 324 33.33 -5.23 -22.68
CA ILE A 324 32.89 -5.02 -21.29
C ILE A 324 32.85 -6.30 -20.43
N GLY A 325 32.78 -7.47 -21.06
CA GLY A 325 32.90 -8.76 -20.38
C GLY A 325 34.29 -9.04 -19.81
N GLN A 326 35.31 -8.30 -20.26
CA GLN A 326 36.71 -8.37 -19.77
C GLN A 326 37.10 -7.12 -18.96
N ARG A 327 36.10 -6.32 -18.54
CA ARG A 327 36.28 -5.08 -17.78
C ARG A 327 35.27 -4.99 -16.65
N GLY A 328 35.39 -5.89 -15.67
CA GLY A 328 34.50 -5.99 -14.53
C GLY A 328 35.19 -5.77 -13.18
N LEU A 329 34.39 -5.71 -12.11
CA LEU A 329 34.93 -5.76 -10.74
C LEU A 329 35.70 -7.05 -10.46
N GLY A 330 35.41 -8.14 -11.19
CA GLY A 330 36.20 -9.37 -11.12
C GLY A 330 37.67 -9.11 -11.48
N ASP A 331 37.95 -8.31 -12.50
CA ASP A 331 39.32 -7.99 -12.91
C ASP A 331 40.02 -7.08 -11.89
N VAL A 332 39.27 -6.11 -11.31
CA VAL A 332 39.77 -5.30 -10.19
C VAL A 332 40.15 -6.19 -9.02
N TYR A 333 39.30 -7.16 -8.68
CA TYR A 333 39.57 -8.13 -7.62
C TYR A 333 40.78 -9.01 -7.95
N GLN A 334 40.92 -9.50 -9.19
CA GLN A 334 42.09 -10.29 -9.60
C GLN A 334 43.40 -9.50 -9.49
N LEU A 335 43.39 -8.19 -9.78
CA LEU A 335 44.54 -7.31 -9.54
C LEU A 335 44.86 -7.21 -8.04
N LEU A 336 43.84 -7.01 -7.20
CA LEU A 336 43.98 -6.97 -5.74
C LEU A 336 44.28 -8.35 -5.11
N ALA A 337 43.97 -9.46 -5.74
CA ALA A 337 44.22 -10.78 -5.17
C ALA A 337 45.62 -11.28 -5.54
N ASN A 338 46.05 -11.04 -6.77
CA ASN A 338 47.23 -11.69 -7.33
C ASN A 338 48.46 -10.79 -7.47
N LYS A 339 48.33 -9.46 -7.33
CA LYS A 339 49.46 -8.54 -7.46
C LYS A 339 49.80 -7.91 -6.12
N SER A 340 51.08 -7.70 -5.88
CA SER A 340 51.54 -6.89 -4.75
C SER A 340 51.24 -5.41 -4.96
N ILE A 341 51.18 -4.64 -3.87
CA ILE A 341 50.97 -3.19 -3.95
C ILE A 341 52.07 -2.49 -4.78
N ASN A 342 53.30 -3.02 -4.74
CA ASN A 342 54.41 -2.49 -5.53
C ASN A 342 54.22 -2.70 -7.03
N GLU A 343 53.67 -3.84 -7.43
CA GLU A 343 53.34 -4.12 -8.84
C GLU A 343 52.17 -3.26 -9.32
N ILE A 344 51.12 -3.10 -8.50
CA ILE A 344 50.00 -2.21 -8.80
C ILE A 344 50.50 -0.76 -8.97
N ASN A 345 51.38 -0.30 -8.07
CA ASN A 345 51.97 1.02 -8.16
C ASN A 345 52.78 1.20 -9.44
N ARG A 346 53.57 0.20 -9.86
CA ARG A 346 54.30 0.23 -11.13
C ARG A 346 53.35 0.29 -12.34
N ILE A 347 52.28 -0.50 -12.32
CA ILE A 347 51.26 -0.50 -13.39
C ILE A 347 50.60 0.88 -13.51
N LEU A 348 50.09 1.43 -12.40
CA LEU A 348 49.44 2.74 -12.39
C LEU A 348 50.41 3.89 -12.68
N ALA A 349 51.69 3.75 -12.29
CA ALA A 349 52.75 4.70 -12.61
C ALA A 349 53.13 4.69 -14.10
N ALA A 350 53.03 3.55 -14.79
CA ALA A 350 53.33 3.43 -16.21
C ALA A 350 52.25 4.01 -17.13
N LEU A 351 51.05 4.32 -16.61
CA LEU A 351 49.96 4.88 -17.40
C LEU A 351 50.28 6.29 -17.94
N PRO A 352 49.69 6.71 -19.07
CA PRO A 352 49.81 8.07 -19.58
C PRO A 352 49.33 9.12 -18.56
N PRO A 353 49.86 10.36 -18.58
CA PRO A 353 49.43 11.43 -17.68
C PRO A 353 47.93 11.75 -17.76
N GLU A 354 47.35 11.65 -18.96
CA GLU A 354 45.93 11.91 -19.24
C GLU A 354 44.99 10.79 -18.76
N HIS A 355 45.52 9.68 -18.25
CA HIS A 355 44.71 8.54 -17.85
C HIS A 355 43.94 8.84 -16.55
N PRO A 356 42.61 8.61 -16.47
CA PRO A 356 41.78 9.01 -15.31
C PRO A 356 42.22 8.37 -13.98
N ALA A 357 42.82 7.19 -14.02
CA ALA A 357 43.40 6.54 -12.84
C ALA A 357 44.54 7.35 -12.15
N LYS A 358 45.25 8.22 -12.88
CA LYS A 358 46.45 8.92 -12.38
C LYS A 358 46.14 9.87 -11.22
N GLY A 359 45.03 10.60 -11.30
CA GLY A 359 44.64 11.54 -10.25
C GLY A 359 44.48 10.84 -8.91
N HIS A 360 43.72 9.74 -8.91
CA HIS A 360 43.43 8.96 -7.69
C HIS A 360 44.64 8.16 -7.21
N HIS A 361 45.46 7.63 -8.12
CA HIS A 361 46.72 6.99 -7.76
C HIS A 361 47.68 7.98 -7.07
N GLY A 362 47.77 9.22 -7.56
CA GLY A 362 48.57 10.27 -6.93
C GLY A 362 48.08 10.65 -5.53
N LEU A 363 46.76 10.63 -5.29
CA LEU A 363 46.18 10.83 -3.96
C LEU A 363 46.48 9.65 -3.02
N PHE A 364 46.43 8.43 -3.53
CA PHE A 364 46.80 7.22 -2.80
C PHE A 364 48.28 7.26 -2.36
N LEU A 365 49.22 7.64 -3.24
CA LEU A 365 50.64 7.73 -2.91
C LEU A 365 50.97 8.81 -1.87
N LYS A 366 50.13 9.85 -1.73
CA LYS A 366 50.28 10.88 -0.70
C LYS A 366 49.88 10.39 0.69
N ALA A 367 49.19 9.26 0.79
CA ALA A 367 48.88 8.62 2.05
C ALA A 367 50.13 7.93 2.63
N ARG A 368 50.32 7.99 3.96
CA ARG A 368 51.43 7.33 4.65
C ARG A 368 51.49 5.82 4.33
N GLU A 369 52.69 5.28 4.12
CA GLU A 369 52.92 3.88 3.68
C GLU A 369 52.36 2.82 4.65
N ASN A 370 52.28 3.14 5.94
CA ASN A 370 51.68 2.28 6.96
C ASN A 370 50.15 2.12 6.81
N LEU A 371 49.49 2.93 5.97
CA LEU A 371 48.06 2.86 5.68
C LEU A 371 47.72 1.94 4.51
N TRP A 372 48.72 1.44 3.78
CA TRP A 372 48.47 0.63 2.59
C TRP A 372 48.11 -0.82 2.93
N GLY A 373 48.58 -1.32 4.08
CA GLY A 373 48.32 -2.68 4.54
C GLY A 373 46.89 -2.92 5.03
N SER A 374 46.27 -1.93 5.70
CA SER A 374 44.86 -2.01 6.13
C SER A 374 43.92 -1.92 4.93
N ALA A 375 44.28 -1.10 3.94
CA ALA A 375 43.48 -0.89 2.73
C ALA A 375 43.22 -2.16 1.92
N TRP A 376 44.15 -3.11 2.03
CA TRP A 376 44.09 -4.40 1.37
C TRP A 376 43.10 -5.38 2.03
N ALA A 377 42.92 -5.29 3.35
CA ALA A 377 42.11 -6.21 4.13
C ALA A 377 40.60 -5.93 4.02
N THR A 378 40.22 -4.64 3.93
CA THR A 378 38.82 -4.18 3.92
C THR A 378 38.10 -4.47 2.60
N ALA A 379 38.84 -4.54 1.48
CA ALA A 379 38.28 -4.75 0.14
C ALA A 379 37.85 -6.21 -0.16
N SER A 380 37.99 -7.12 0.82
CA SER A 380 37.95 -8.59 0.59
C SER A 380 36.61 -9.34 0.79
N PRO A 381 35.49 -8.81 1.34
CA PRO A 381 34.25 -9.58 1.41
C PRO A 381 33.14 -9.06 0.47
N PHE A 382 32.78 -9.84 -0.56
CA PHE A 382 31.58 -9.60 -1.38
C PHE A 382 30.51 -10.69 -1.21
N SER A 383 29.25 -10.23 -1.14
CA SER A 383 27.97 -10.93 -1.40
C SER A 383 27.33 -11.82 -0.32
N ARG A 384 26.06 -11.50 0.04
CA ARG A 384 25.11 -12.39 0.75
C ARG A 384 23.62 -12.19 0.40
N THR A 385 23.25 -11.55 -0.72
CA THR A 385 21.81 -11.26 -0.98
C THR A 385 21.44 -11.26 -2.46
N ASN A 386 20.48 -12.11 -2.86
CA ASN A 386 19.95 -12.23 -4.23
C ASN A 386 18.89 -11.16 -4.56
N TRP A 387 18.93 -10.61 -5.78
CA TRP A 387 17.98 -9.60 -6.27
C TRP A 387 17.38 -10.00 -7.62
N TRP A 388 16.23 -9.45 -7.99
CA TRP A 388 15.69 -9.58 -9.35
C TRP A 388 15.00 -8.29 -9.82
N ILE A 389 14.94 -8.11 -11.13
CA ILE A 389 14.43 -6.91 -11.79
C ILE A 389 13.40 -7.34 -12.84
N ALA A 390 12.32 -6.59 -12.98
CA ALA A 390 11.39 -6.70 -14.09
C ALA A 390 11.15 -5.32 -14.71
N SER A 391 11.44 -5.18 -16.00
CA SER A 391 11.22 -3.95 -16.77
C SER A 391 10.28 -4.19 -17.96
N PRO A 392 9.47 -3.19 -18.37
CA PRO A 392 8.71 -3.27 -19.62
C PRO A 392 9.64 -3.36 -20.84
N GLU A 393 9.29 -4.16 -21.84
CA GLU A 393 10.13 -4.39 -23.04
C GLU A 393 10.48 -3.12 -23.84
N THR A 394 9.71 -2.03 -23.71
CA THR A 394 9.96 -0.79 -24.46
C THR A 394 10.92 0.20 -23.78
N MET A 395 11.48 -0.16 -22.62
CA MET A 395 12.38 0.71 -21.84
C MET A 395 13.86 0.29 -21.93
N THR A 396 14.24 -0.49 -22.94
CA THR A 396 15.63 -0.86 -23.22
C THR A 396 16.45 0.27 -23.80
#